data_AF-A0A0F6YL86-F1
#
_entry.id   AF-A0A0F6YL86-F1
#
_cell.length_a   1.000
_cell.length_b   1.000
_cell.length_c   1.000
_cell.angle_alpha   90.00
_cell.angle_beta   90.00
_cell.angle_gamma   90.00
#
_symmetry.space_group_name_H-M   'P 1'
#
loop_
_entity.id
_entity.type
_entity.pdbx_description
1 polymer ?
#
loop_
_entity_poly.entity_id
_entity_poly.type
_entity_poly.pdbx_seq_one_letter_code
_entity_poly.pdbx_strand_id
1 'polypeptide(L)'
;MEGVLRLEDMPGRTLGLVVVALVALAGCGPGEGGEGDDGGGMRLRTRSPGATEADCPDGSTLTYDTFGREFFEAYCVRCHDSQLATIAERNGAPLGTDLETLADVRMHLEAIDEAAAAGPTRVNLYMPPSTSTAIPSDAERDQLGEWIACGAP
;
A
#
# COMPACT_ATOMS: atom_id res chain seq x y z
N MET A 1 55.34 12.71 23.81
CA MET A 1 54.34 13.30 24.73
C MET A 1 52.98 13.01 24.11
N GLU A 2 52.60 11.74 23.92
CA GLU A 2 52.10 10.82 24.97
C GLU A 2 50.83 11.38 25.61
N GLY A 3 49.67 10.83 25.24
CA GLY A 3 48.36 11.24 25.73
C GLY A 3 47.24 10.30 25.29
N VAL A 4 47.50 8.99 25.42
CA VAL A 4 46.54 7.90 25.27
C VAL A 4 45.53 8.00 26.42
N LEU A 5 44.26 8.30 26.15
CA LEU A 5 43.19 8.07 27.11
C LEU A 5 42.66 6.66 26.92
N ARG A 6 42.81 5.92 28.01
CA ARG A 6 42.68 4.49 28.14
C ARG A 6 41.22 4.05 28.15
N LEU A 7 41.01 2.93 27.47
CA LEU A 7 39.88 2.03 27.59
C LEU A 7 40.16 1.08 28.76
N GLU A 8 39.72 1.45 29.95
CA GLU A 8 39.75 0.70 31.21
C GLU A 8 38.49 1.19 31.96
N ASP A 9 37.66 0.44 32.65
CA ASP A 9 37.64 -0.93 33.14
C ASP A 9 36.30 -0.98 33.92
N MET A 10 35.55 -2.09 33.84
CA MET A 10 34.83 -2.71 34.97
C MET A 10 33.58 -3.54 34.61
N PRO A 11 33.28 -4.57 35.41
CA PRO A 11 32.80 -5.87 34.95
C PRO A 11 31.39 -6.23 35.46
N GLY A 12 30.86 -7.35 34.98
CA GLY A 12 29.78 -8.09 35.63
C GLY A 12 28.45 -8.03 34.86
N ARG A 13 28.14 -9.06 34.06
CA ARG A 13 27.36 -10.24 34.50
C ARG A 13 26.08 -9.84 35.23
N THR A 14 24.92 -10.01 34.59
CA THR A 14 23.97 -11.06 35.01
C THR A 14 23.01 -11.37 33.86
N LEU A 15 23.16 -12.57 33.28
CA LEU A 15 22.19 -13.19 32.39
C LEU A 15 21.04 -13.71 33.28
N GLY A 16 19.97 -12.95 33.39
CA GLY A 16 18.78 -13.32 34.17
C GLY A 16 17.83 -14.17 33.32
N LEU A 17 18.07 -15.47 33.28
CA LEU A 17 17.18 -16.47 32.71
C LEU A 17 15.99 -16.68 33.65
N VAL A 18 14.83 -16.07 33.39
CA VAL A 18 13.60 -16.37 34.13
C VAL A 18 12.84 -17.46 33.40
N VAL A 19 13.04 -18.70 33.85
CA VAL A 19 12.19 -19.85 33.53
C VAL A 19 10.96 -19.76 34.42
N VAL A 20 9.81 -19.39 33.85
CA VAL A 20 8.52 -19.57 34.53
C VAL A 20 7.92 -20.89 34.09
N ALA A 21 7.65 -21.72 35.10
CA ALA A 21 7.19 -23.09 35.01
C ALA A 21 5.77 -23.21 34.42
N LEU A 22 5.59 -24.28 33.63
CA LEU A 22 4.30 -24.84 33.25
C LEU A 22 3.46 -25.20 34.47
N VAL A 23 2.21 -24.75 34.51
CA VAL A 23 1.13 -25.37 35.27
C VAL A 23 0.09 -25.86 34.27
N ALA A 24 0.04 -27.17 34.08
CA ALA A 24 -1.00 -27.85 33.33
C ALA A 24 -2.17 -28.15 34.28
N LEU A 25 -3.32 -27.51 34.04
CA LEU A 25 -4.61 -27.94 34.58
C LEU A 25 -5.46 -28.43 33.41
N ALA A 26 -5.69 -29.74 33.38
CA ALA A 26 -6.66 -30.38 32.52
C ALA A 26 -8.08 -30.01 32.98
N GLY A 27 -8.88 -29.48 32.06
CA GLY A 27 -10.31 -29.26 32.24
C GLY A 27 -11.02 -29.28 30.90
N CYS A 28 -11.59 -30.43 30.53
CA CYS A 28 -12.54 -30.57 29.44
C CYS A 28 -13.96 -30.39 30.02
N GLY A 29 -14.74 -29.45 29.49
CA GLY A 29 -16.17 -29.30 29.76
C GLY A 29 -16.83 -28.45 28.67
N PRO A 30 -17.95 -28.89 28.04
CA PRO A 30 -18.64 -28.14 27.00
C PRO A 30 -19.72 -27.22 27.60
N GLY A 31 -19.96 -26.06 26.97
CA GLY A 31 -21.12 -25.23 27.34
C GLY A 31 -21.02 -23.77 26.92
N GLU A 32 -21.65 -23.47 25.78
CA GLU A 32 -22.59 -22.36 25.53
C GLU A 32 -22.19 -20.89 25.77
N GLY A 33 -22.30 -20.11 24.68
CA GLY A 33 -23.03 -18.83 24.69
C GLY A 33 -22.30 -17.64 25.31
N GLY A 34 -21.72 -16.81 24.46
CA GLY A 34 -21.20 -15.49 24.82
C GLY A 34 -21.32 -14.52 23.67
N GLU A 35 -22.52 -13.99 23.48
CA GLU A 35 -22.78 -12.75 22.74
C GLU A 35 -22.15 -11.58 23.53
N GLY A 36 -21.40 -10.74 22.84
CA GLY A 36 -20.81 -9.49 23.35
C GLY A 36 -20.01 -8.88 22.22
N ASP A 37 -20.60 -7.95 21.47
CA ASP A 37 -20.59 -6.51 21.76
C ASP A 37 -19.17 -5.97 21.91
N ASP A 38 -18.61 -5.52 20.78
CA ASP A 38 -17.63 -4.46 20.76
C ASP A 38 -18.26 -3.27 20.02
N GLY A 39 -18.95 -2.45 20.80
CA GLY A 39 -19.44 -1.16 20.36
C GLY A 39 -18.31 -0.22 19.92
N GLY A 40 -18.70 0.71 19.05
CA GLY A 40 -18.18 2.08 19.13
C GLY A 40 -16.78 2.32 18.57
N GLY A 41 -16.68 2.32 17.24
CA GLY A 41 -15.56 2.97 16.56
C GLY A 41 -16.06 3.62 15.29
N MET A 42 -16.44 4.89 15.38
CA MET A 42 -16.68 5.84 14.28
C MET A 42 -15.88 5.49 13.01
N ARG A 43 -16.43 4.64 12.13
CA ARG A 43 -15.95 4.49 10.75
C ARG A 43 -16.52 5.63 9.90
N LEU A 44 -16.38 6.86 10.38
CA LEU A 44 -16.10 7.97 9.49
C LEU A 44 -14.61 7.92 9.18
N ARG A 45 -14.18 6.79 8.57
CA ARG A 45 -13.21 6.93 7.51
C ARG A 45 -13.99 7.70 6.46
N THR A 46 -13.60 8.95 6.23
CA THR A 46 -13.91 9.62 4.97
C THR A 46 -13.74 8.57 3.90
N ARG A 47 -14.88 8.14 3.35
CA ARG A 47 -14.98 7.03 2.41
C ARG A 47 -14.05 7.40 1.26
N SER A 48 -12.89 6.73 1.19
CA SER A 48 -12.21 6.57 -0.10
C SER A 48 -13.32 6.26 -1.09
N PRO A 49 -13.38 6.94 -2.24
CA PRO A 49 -14.53 6.85 -3.14
C PRO A 49 -14.87 5.38 -3.46
N GLY A 50 -13.86 4.50 -3.35
CA GLY A 50 -13.96 3.06 -3.17
C GLY A 50 -13.17 2.37 -4.26
N ALA A 51 -12.92 1.07 -4.09
CA ALA A 51 -12.44 0.26 -5.18
C ALA A 51 -13.44 0.31 -6.35
N THR A 52 -12.95 0.09 -7.57
CA THR A 52 -13.77 0.12 -8.79
C THR A 52 -14.56 -1.16 -9.00
N GLU A 53 -14.17 -2.23 -8.30
CA GLU A 53 -14.68 -3.59 -8.46
C GLU A 53 -14.52 -4.10 -9.90
N ALA A 54 -13.45 -3.68 -10.60
CA ALA A 54 -13.10 -4.24 -11.89
C ALA A 54 -12.79 -5.75 -11.78
N ASP A 55 -13.18 -6.49 -12.80
CA ASP A 55 -12.91 -7.93 -12.92
C ASP A 55 -11.70 -8.18 -13.83
N CYS A 56 -10.95 -9.24 -13.56
CA CYS A 56 -9.95 -9.75 -14.49
C CYS A 56 -10.61 -10.72 -15.48
N PRO A 57 -10.81 -10.35 -16.76
CA PRO A 57 -11.41 -11.25 -17.74
C PRO A 57 -10.47 -12.40 -18.08
N ASP A 58 -11.06 -13.57 -18.35
CA ASP A 58 -10.32 -14.71 -18.88
C ASP A 58 -9.61 -14.32 -20.18
N GLY A 59 -8.29 -14.50 -20.20
CA GLY A 59 -7.47 -14.19 -21.37
C GLY A 59 -7.17 -12.71 -21.56
N SER A 60 -7.23 -11.89 -20.50
CA SER A 60 -6.66 -10.53 -20.55
C SER A 60 -5.25 -10.55 -21.15
N THR A 61 -5.00 -9.58 -22.04
CA THR A 61 -3.71 -9.42 -22.74
C THR A 61 -2.92 -8.21 -22.24
N LEU A 62 -3.46 -7.51 -21.24
CA LEU A 62 -2.80 -6.38 -20.60
C LEU A 62 -1.67 -6.90 -19.73
N THR A 63 -0.46 -6.43 -20.00
CA THR A 63 0.74 -6.75 -19.23
C THR A 63 1.47 -5.46 -18.89
N TYR A 64 2.44 -5.52 -17.99
CA TYR A 64 3.31 -4.37 -17.77
C TYR A 64 4.00 -3.90 -19.06
N ASP A 65 4.43 -4.81 -19.93
CA ASP A 65 5.14 -4.46 -21.16
C ASP A 65 4.22 -3.89 -22.26
N THR A 66 2.96 -4.32 -22.31
CA THR A 66 1.99 -3.94 -23.36
C THR A 66 1.07 -2.79 -22.96
N PHE A 67 0.95 -2.50 -21.66
CA PHE A 67 0.04 -1.48 -21.13
C PHE A 67 0.63 -0.75 -19.93
N GLY A 68 0.99 -1.47 -18.86
CA GLY A 68 1.28 -0.87 -17.57
C GLY A 68 2.39 0.17 -17.60
N ARG A 69 3.54 -0.14 -18.23
CA ARG A 69 4.67 0.79 -18.30
C ARG A 69 4.28 2.13 -18.94
N GLU A 70 3.68 2.09 -20.13
CA GLU A 70 3.33 3.29 -20.88
C GLU A 70 2.26 4.12 -20.16
N PHE A 71 1.26 3.46 -19.54
CA PHE A 71 0.23 4.14 -18.76
C PHE A 71 0.83 4.92 -17.59
N PHE A 72 1.71 4.29 -16.80
CA PHE A 72 2.30 4.92 -15.63
C PHE A 72 3.28 6.04 -16.01
N GLU A 73 4.08 5.85 -17.06
CA GLU A 73 4.96 6.89 -17.60
C GLU A 73 4.16 8.12 -18.08
N ALA A 74 3.03 7.89 -18.77
CA ALA A 74 2.20 8.97 -19.29
C ALA A 74 1.48 9.78 -18.21
N TYR A 75 1.00 9.13 -17.14
CA TYR A 75 0.03 9.73 -16.23
C TYR A 75 0.46 9.82 -14.77
N CYS A 76 1.38 8.97 -14.30
CA CYS A 76 1.67 8.80 -12.88
C CYS A 76 3.05 9.33 -12.49
N VAL A 77 4.09 8.92 -13.23
CA VAL A 77 5.50 9.11 -12.82
C VAL A 77 5.87 10.58 -12.64
N ARG A 78 5.33 11.50 -13.44
CA ARG A 78 5.63 12.95 -13.31
C ARG A 78 5.48 13.50 -11.90
N CYS A 79 4.57 12.95 -11.09
CA CYS A 79 4.38 13.36 -9.69
C CYS A 79 4.87 12.30 -8.69
N HIS A 80 4.99 11.04 -9.13
CA HIS A 80 5.30 9.88 -8.29
C HIS A 80 6.68 9.29 -8.59
N ASP A 81 7.64 10.11 -8.99
CA ASP A 81 9.03 9.71 -9.26
C ASP A 81 9.89 9.90 -7.99
N SER A 82 10.61 8.85 -7.61
CA SER A 82 11.50 8.82 -6.43
C SER A 82 12.63 9.86 -6.48
N GLN A 83 12.98 10.37 -7.66
CA GLN A 83 13.97 11.43 -7.83
C GLN A 83 13.44 12.81 -7.44
N LEU A 84 12.13 12.98 -7.30
CA LEU A 84 11.51 14.22 -6.83
C LEU A 84 11.59 14.26 -5.29
N ALA A 85 12.57 14.99 -4.78
CA ALA A 85 12.95 14.96 -3.36
C ALA A 85 11.97 15.68 -2.42
N THR A 86 11.10 16.54 -2.96
CA THR A 86 10.17 17.35 -2.17
C THR A 86 8.73 17.20 -2.62
N ILE A 87 7.80 17.41 -1.69
CA ILE A 87 6.36 17.46 -1.97
C ILE A 87 6.02 18.54 -3.02
N ALA A 88 6.77 19.64 -3.04
CA ALA A 88 6.58 20.71 -4.02
C ALA A 88 6.91 20.24 -5.45
N GLU A 89 8.03 19.54 -5.63
CA GLU A 89 8.42 18.95 -6.93
C GLU A 89 7.42 17.87 -7.39
N ARG A 90 6.86 17.12 -6.42
CA ARG A 90 5.83 16.09 -6.63
C ARG A 90 4.42 16.64 -6.82
N ASN A 91 4.24 17.96 -6.95
CA ASN A 91 2.93 18.62 -7.08
C ASN A 91 1.94 18.21 -5.97
N GLY A 92 2.42 18.00 -4.75
CA GLY A 92 1.61 17.57 -3.61
C GLY A 92 1.50 16.05 -3.44
N ALA A 93 2.01 15.23 -4.35
CA ALA A 93 2.05 13.78 -4.15
C ALA A 93 3.02 13.41 -3.01
N PRO A 94 2.65 12.42 -2.18
CA PRO A 94 3.42 12.05 -0.99
C PRO A 94 4.79 11.45 -1.36
N LEU A 95 5.79 11.69 -0.50
CA LEU A 95 7.09 11.01 -0.58
C LEU A 95 6.92 9.53 -0.26
N GLY A 96 7.65 8.66 -0.97
CA GLY A 96 7.62 7.21 -0.77
C GLY A 96 6.40 6.49 -1.35
N THR A 97 5.57 7.18 -2.13
CA THR A 97 4.59 6.55 -3.03
C THR A 97 5.13 6.70 -4.44
N ASP A 98 6.12 5.88 -4.74
CA ASP A 98 6.89 5.89 -5.97
C ASP A 98 6.28 4.86 -6.93
N LEU A 99 6.20 5.17 -8.22
CA LEU A 99 5.41 4.40 -9.21
C LEU A 99 6.17 4.14 -10.52
N GLU A 100 7.50 4.16 -10.50
CA GLU A 100 8.34 3.96 -11.69
C GLU A 100 8.48 2.49 -12.08
N THR A 101 8.43 1.56 -11.12
CA THR A 101 8.64 0.14 -11.39
C THR A 101 7.38 -0.69 -11.14
N LEU A 102 7.27 -1.83 -11.83
CA LEU A 102 6.18 -2.78 -11.59
C LEU A 102 6.10 -3.24 -10.13
N ALA A 103 7.25 -3.39 -9.45
CA ALA A 103 7.28 -3.76 -8.05
C ALA A 103 6.63 -2.69 -7.18
N ASP A 104 6.95 -1.41 -7.43
CA ASP A 104 6.37 -0.29 -6.69
C ASP A 104 4.88 -0.14 -6.98
N VAL A 105 4.47 -0.25 -8.24
CA VAL A 105 3.07 -0.27 -8.64
C VAL A 105 2.28 -1.37 -7.92
N ARG A 106 2.84 -2.59 -7.86
CA ARG A 106 2.20 -3.73 -7.17
C ARG A 106 2.04 -3.50 -5.66
N MET A 107 2.92 -2.72 -5.02
CA MET A 107 2.76 -2.33 -3.62
C MET A 107 1.61 -1.36 -3.38
N HIS A 108 1.09 -0.70 -4.43
CA HIS A 108 0.12 0.38 -4.34
C HIS A 108 -1.18 0.13 -5.11
N LEU A 109 -1.45 -1.09 -5.58
CA LEU A 109 -2.61 -1.40 -6.46
C LEU A 109 -3.95 -0.91 -5.90
N GLU A 110 -4.24 -1.15 -4.62
CA GLU A 110 -5.48 -0.70 -3.98
C GLU A 110 -5.62 0.83 -4.04
N ALA A 111 -4.55 1.56 -3.71
CA ALA A 111 -4.57 3.02 -3.75
C ALA A 111 -4.68 3.57 -5.18
N ILE A 112 -4.07 2.90 -6.16
CA ILE A 112 -4.15 3.29 -7.57
C ILE A 112 -5.57 3.06 -8.10
N ASP A 113 -6.18 1.93 -7.77
CA ASP A 113 -7.55 1.62 -8.15
C ASP A 113 -8.52 2.67 -7.61
N GLU A 114 -8.45 2.95 -6.29
CA GLU A 114 -9.29 3.96 -5.62
C GLU A 114 -9.09 5.39 -6.14
N ALA A 115 -7.92 5.71 -6.71
CA ALA A 115 -7.59 7.06 -7.14
C ALA A 115 -7.80 7.31 -8.64
N ALA A 116 -7.55 6.31 -9.49
CA ALA A 116 -7.38 6.52 -10.93
C ALA A 116 -8.13 5.53 -11.84
N ALA A 117 -8.47 4.34 -11.37
CA ALA A 117 -9.05 3.32 -12.25
C ALA A 117 -10.55 3.54 -12.51
N ALA A 118 -11.09 2.78 -13.44
CA ALA A 118 -12.52 2.65 -13.66
C ALA A 118 -12.93 1.17 -13.67
N GLY A 119 -14.19 0.93 -13.32
CA GLY A 119 -14.79 -0.39 -13.26
C GLY A 119 -16.31 -0.31 -13.10
N PRO A 120 -16.97 -1.47 -12.92
CA PRO A 120 -18.43 -1.59 -12.92
C PRO A 120 -19.14 -0.67 -11.93
N THR A 121 -18.51 -0.34 -10.81
CA THR A 121 -19.15 0.46 -9.76
C THR A 121 -18.89 1.96 -9.90
N ARG A 122 -17.78 2.37 -10.52
CA ARG A 122 -17.37 3.77 -10.60
C ARG A 122 -16.18 4.04 -11.53
N VAL A 123 -16.01 5.33 -11.83
CA VAL A 123 -14.81 5.91 -12.45
C VAL A 123 -14.13 6.81 -11.41
N ASN A 124 -12.89 6.50 -11.04
CA ASN A 124 -12.09 7.31 -10.12
C ASN A 124 -11.29 8.35 -10.90
N LEU A 125 -11.53 9.63 -10.59
CA LEU A 125 -10.96 10.78 -11.30
C LEU A 125 -10.01 11.61 -10.41
N TYR A 126 -9.64 11.08 -9.24
CA TYR A 126 -8.81 11.82 -8.29
C TYR A 126 -7.38 11.98 -8.80
N MET A 127 -6.86 10.93 -9.47
CA MET A 127 -5.54 10.93 -10.08
C MET A 127 -5.62 10.71 -11.60
N PRO A 128 -4.72 11.37 -12.35
CA PRO A 128 -3.95 12.54 -11.93
C PRO A 128 -4.87 13.75 -11.64
N PRO A 129 -4.42 14.75 -10.86
CA PRO A 129 -5.23 15.93 -10.54
C PRO A 129 -5.68 16.66 -11.81
N SER A 130 -6.83 17.34 -11.79
CA SER A 130 -7.36 18.07 -12.97
C SER A 130 -6.46 19.21 -13.47
N THR A 131 -5.47 19.62 -12.68
CA THR A 131 -4.40 20.55 -13.08
C THR A 131 -3.27 19.89 -13.85
N SER A 132 -3.27 18.57 -13.99
CA SER A 132 -2.31 17.81 -14.78
C SER A 132 -2.49 18.10 -16.26
N THR A 133 -1.37 18.17 -16.99
CA THR A 133 -1.37 18.35 -18.45
C THR A 133 -1.75 17.08 -19.23
N ALA A 134 -1.79 15.93 -18.55
CA ALA A 134 -2.17 14.64 -19.12
C ALA A 134 -3.19 13.98 -18.19
N ILE A 135 -4.35 13.61 -18.74
CA ILE A 135 -5.46 12.97 -18.04
C ILE A 135 -5.85 11.72 -18.83
N PRO A 136 -5.85 10.52 -18.24
CA PRO A 136 -6.36 9.33 -18.90
C PRO A 136 -7.84 9.49 -19.25
N SER A 137 -8.22 9.04 -20.43
CA SER A 137 -9.60 8.85 -20.85
C SER A 137 -10.28 7.74 -20.04
N ASP A 138 -11.62 7.72 -20.02
CA ASP A 138 -12.38 6.68 -19.31
C ASP A 138 -12.02 5.27 -19.81
N ALA A 139 -11.80 5.09 -21.12
CA ALA A 139 -11.40 3.81 -21.69
C ALA A 139 -10.00 3.33 -21.23
N GLU A 140 -9.06 4.26 -21.02
CA GLU A 140 -7.75 3.93 -20.45
C GLU A 140 -7.85 3.60 -18.96
N ARG A 141 -8.80 4.23 -18.24
CA ARG A 141 -9.09 3.91 -16.83
C ARG A 141 -9.74 2.54 -16.68
N ASP A 142 -10.60 2.14 -17.62
CA ASP A 142 -11.18 0.80 -17.65
C ASP A 142 -10.08 -0.26 -17.85
N GLN A 143 -9.12 -0.01 -18.77
CA GLN A 143 -7.95 -0.87 -18.95
C GLN A 143 -7.07 -0.92 -17.69
N LEU A 144 -6.91 0.21 -16.99
CA LEU A 144 -6.19 0.24 -15.72
C LEU A 144 -6.88 -0.64 -14.68
N GLY A 145 -8.20 -0.54 -14.54
CA GLY A 145 -8.99 -1.36 -13.62
C GLY A 145 -8.87 -2.85 -13.93
N GLU A 146 -9.02 -3.24 -15.20
CA GLU A 146 -8.81 -4.61 -15.66
C GLU A 146 -7.41 -5.14 -15.31
N TRP A 147 -6.37 -4.38 -15.65
CA TRP A 147 -4.99 -4.78 -15.42
C TRP A 147 -4.68 -4.92 -13.92
N ILE A 148 -5.20 -4.01 -13.08
CA ILE A 148 -5.08 -4.10 -11.62
C ILE A 148 -5.82 -5.33 -11.08
N ALA A 149 -7.04 -5.59 -11.55
CA ALA A 149 -7.82 -6.75 -11.14
C ALA A 149 -7.12 -8.08 -11.48
N CYS A 150 -6.33 -8.10 -12.56
CA CYS A 150 -5.48 -9.23 -12.92
C CYS A 150 -4.19 -9.33 -12.09
N GLY A 151 -3.99 -8.48 -11.09
CA GLY A 151 -2.78 -8.45 -10.24
C GLY A 151 -1.60 -7.74 -10.89
N ALA A 152 -1.86 -6.88 -11.88
CA ALA A 152 -0.85 -6.16 -12.64
C ALA A 152 0.23 -7.10 -13.21
N PRO A 153 -0.12 -8.05 -14.10
CA PRO A 153 0.78 -9.10 -14.58
C PRO A 153 2.02 -8.59 -15.32
#